data_AF-A0A087TJ07-F1
#
_entry.id   AF-A0A087TJ07-F1
#
_cell.length_a   1.000
_cell.length_b   1.000
_cell.length_c   1.000
_cell.angle_alpha   90.00
_cell.angle_beta   90.00
_cell.angle_gamma   90.00
#
_symmetry.space_group_name_H-M   'P 1'
#
loop_
_entity.id
_entity.type
_entity.pdbx_description
1 polymer ?
#
loop_
_entity_poly.entity_id
_entity_poly.type
_entity_poly.pdbx_seq_one_letter_code
_entity_poly.pdbx_strand_id
1 'polypeptide(L)'
;MGIIPFCDPILETKLPRYAVYIDGIIFGFVDATYAQKFVAHLRHKRSNRNNMFPVRTEIVYIEKREPQFHFPGVYLFSSPCRMVRKIKNRLSLEKEYIGTLEQMFVNIAIQEKENSVYTEGKYTDILSIAAALIPFSEYNP
;
A
#
# COMPACT_ATOMS: atom_id res chain seq x y z
N MET A 1 -17.38 -11.55 1.47
CA MET A 1 -16.36 -10.61 0.98
C MET A 1 -15.31 -11.43 0.24
N GLY A 2 -15.27 -11.35 -1.08
CA GLY A 2 -14.39 -12.18 -1.89
C GLY A 2 -14.14 -11.53 -3.25
N ILE A 3 -13.15 -12.06 -3.97
CA ILE A 3 -12.89 -11.68 -5.36
C ILE A 3 -13.86 -12.47 -6.24
N ILE A 4 -14.55 -11.77 -7.13
CA ILE A 4 -15.34 -12.35 -8.22
C ILE A 4 -14.34 -12.82 -9.29
N PRO A 5 -14.28 -14.12 -9.61
CA PRO A 5 -13.38 -14.65 -10.63
C PRO A 5 -13.61 -13.98 -11.98
N PHE A 6 -12.55 -13.91 -12.80
CA PHE A 6 -12.62 -13.30 -14.14
C PHE A 6 -13.62 -13.99 -15.10
N CYS A 7 -13.97 -15.26 -14.86
CA CYS A 7 -14.90 -16.02 -15.71
C CYS A 7 -16.31 -16.15 -15.11
N ASP A 8 -16.64 -15.41 -14.06
CA ASP A 8 -17.93 -15.55 -13.37
C ASP A 8 -19.06 -14.85 -14.17
N PRO A 9 -20.22 -15.50 -14.40
CA PRO A 9 -21.38 -14.87 -15.07
C PRO A 9 -21.90 -13.62 -14.35
N ILE A 10 -21.65 -13.46 -13.04
CA ILE A 10 -21.98 -12.24 -12.28
C ILE A 10 -21.31 -11.00 -12.90
N LEU A 11 -20.23 -11.17 -13.69
CA LEU A 11 -19.56 -10.07 -14.34
C LEU A 11 -20.39 -9.35 -15.40
N GLU A 12 -21.48 -9.93 -15.88
CA GLU A 12 -22.42 -9.28 -16.80
C GLU A 12 -23.24 -8.17 -16.10
N THR A 13 -23.29 -8.18 -14.77
CA THR A 13 -23.98 -7.14 -13.99
C THR A 13 -23.22 -5.80 -14.02
N LYS A 14 -23.96 -4.68 -14.09
CA LYS A 14 -23.41 -3.31 -14.13
C LYS A 14 -22.98 -2.75 -12.77
N LEU A 15 -22.67 -3.61 -11.80
CA LEU A 15 -22.27 -3.15 -10.47
C LEU A 15 -20.89 -2.48 -10.51
N PRO A 16 -20.68 -1.38 -9.76
CA PRO A 16 -19.38 -0.74 -9.67
C PRO A 16 -18.37 -1.69 -9.01
N ARG A 17 -17.25 -1.90 -9.68
CA ARG A 17 -16.23 -2.88 -9.29
C ARG A 17 -14.83 -2.36 -9.60
N TYR A 18 -13.86 -2.88 -8.86
CA TYR A 18 -12.44 -2.65 -9.08
C TYR A 18 -11.80 -3.94 -9.57
N ALA A 19 -11.01 -3.85 -10.63
CA ALA A 19 -10.16 -4.96 -11.04
C ALA A 19 -9.04 -5.17 -10.00
N VAL A 20 -8.75 -6.43 -9.71
CA VAL A 20 -7.66 -6.85 -8.84
C VAL A 20 -6.55 -7.41 -9.70
N TYR A 21 -5.39 -6.75 -9.67
CA TYR A 21 -4.19 -7.14 -10.37
C TYR A 21 -3.21 -7.79 -9.39
N ILE A 22 -2.63 -8.93 -9.78
CA ILE A 22 -1.50 -9.56 -9.09
C ILE A 22 -0.35 -9.60 -10.08
N ASP A 23 0.72 -8.85 -9.80
CA ASP A 23 1.93 -8.75 -10.62
C ASP A 23 1.64 -8.47 -12.12
N GLY A 24 0.61 -7.65 -12.39
CA GLY A 24 0.19 -7.26 -13.75
C GLY A 24 -0.87 -8.17 -14.38
N ILE A 25 -1.22 -9.28 -13.75
CA ILE A 25 -2.26 -10.21 -14.23
C ILE A 25 -3.59 -9.89 -13.54
N ILE A 26 -4.67 -9.81 -14.32
CA ILE A 26 -6.03 -9.67 -13.76
C ILE A 26 -6.40 -10.99 -13.09
N PHE A 27 -6.57 -10.95 -11.77
CA PHE A 27 -7.00 -12.10 -10.99
C PHE A 27 -8.53 -12.18 -10.88
N GLY A 28 -9.19 -11.03 -10.84
CA GLY A 28 -10.65 -10.93 -10.76
C GLY A 28 -11.10 -9.53 -10.38
N PHE A 29 -12.30 -9.42 -9.80
CA PHE A 29 -12.92 -8.16 -9.47
C PHE A 29 -13.42 -8.13 -8.03
N VAL A 30 -13.39 -6.96 -7.40
CA VAL A 30 -13.98 -6.72 -6.09
C VAL A 30 -15.02 -5.63 -6.22
N ASP A 31 -16.19 -5.85 -5.62
CA ASP A 31 -17.24 -4.84 -5.52
C ASP A 31 -16.71 -3.57 -4.83
N ALA A 32 -17.01 -2.41 -5.42
CA ALA A 32 -16.57 -1.11 -4.92
C ALA A 32 -16.97 -0.85 -3.46
N THR A 33 -18.11 -1.37 -3.01
CA THR A 33 -18.59 -1.22 -1.64
C THR A 33 -17.71 -1.93 -0.61
N TYR A 34 -17.05 -3.03 -1.02
CA TYR A 34 -16.21 -3.85 -0.14
C TYR A 34 -14.71 -3.64 -0.38
N ALA A 35 -14.32 -2.93 -1.44
CA ALA A 35 -12.91 -2.77 -1.85
C ALA A 35 -12.01 -2.20 -0.73
N GLN A 36 -12.48 -1.16 -0.04
CA GLN A 36 -11.68 -0.53 1.03
C GLN A 36 -11.50 -1.46 2.23
N LYS A 37 -12.55 -2.19 2.62
CA LYS A 37 -12.51 -3.20 3.69
C LYS A 37 -11.62 -4.39 3.30
N PHE A 38 -11.68 -4.81 2.04
CA PHE A 38 -10.84 -5.86 1.48
C PHE A 38 -9.35 -5.49 1.56
N VAL A 39 -8.99 -4.28 1.13
CA VAL A 39 -7.61 -3.76 1.20
C VAL A 39 -7.13 -3.64 2.66
N ALA A 40 -7.97 -3.12 3.55
CA ALA A 40 -7.64 -3.03 4.98
C ALA A 40 -7.38 -4.42 5.58
N HIS A 41 -8.18 -5.42 5.21
CA HIS A 41 -7.98 -6.80 5.66
C HIS A 41 -6.68 -7.41 5.14
N LEU A 42 -6.32 -7.15 3.88
CA LEU A 42 -5.03 -7.58 3.31
C LEU A 42 -3.85 -6.93 4.05
N ARG A 43 -3.89 -5.61 4.27
CA ARG A 43 -2.85 -4.88 5.02
C ARG A 43 -2.71 -5.40 6.45
N HIS A 44 -3.81 -5.66 7.14
CA HIS A 44 -3.79 -6.27 8.47
C HIS A 44 -3.15 -7.67 8.46
N LYS A 45 -3.50 -8.52 7.48
CA LYS A 45 -2.86 -9.84 7.31
C LYS A 45 -1.36 -9.74 7.01
N ARG A 46 -0.93 -8.73 6.24
CA ARG A 46 0.48 -8.42 6.00
C ARG A 46 1.21 -8.10 7.30
N SER A 47 0.60 -7.23 8.12
CA SER A 47 1.16 -6.76 9.39
C SER A 47 1.37 -7.90 10.38
N ASN A 48 0.40 -8.80 10.51
CA ASN A 48 0.46 -9.95 11.42
C ASN A 48 1.42 -11.05 10.96
N ARG A 49 2.20 -10.82 9.90
CA ARG A 49 3.15 -11.78 9.30
C ARG A 49 2.53 -13.16 9.06
N ASN A 50 1.27 -13.19 8.64
CA ASN A 50 0.67 -14.44 8.19
C ASN A 50 1.42 -14.95 6.96
N ASN A 51 1.79 -16.22 6.93
CA ASN A 51 2.52 -16.88 5.82
C ASN A 51 1.73 -16.97 4.49
N MET A 52 0.65 -16.19 4.32
CA MET A 52 -0.21 -16.23 3.14
C MET A 52 0.42 -15.54 1.93
N PHE A 53 1.24 -14.50 2.15
CA PHE A 53 1.96 -13.79 1.09
C PHE A 53 3.23 -13.13 1.63
N PRO A 54 4.21 -12.79 0.77
CA PRO A 54 5.46 -12.18 1.21
C PRO A 54 5.25 -10.88 1.98
N VAL A 55 5.99 -10.65 3.06
CA VAL A 55 5.88 -9.45 3.91
C VAL A 55 6.13 -8.14 3.14
N ARG A 56 6.90 -8.20 2.04
CA ARG A 56 7.21 -7.08 1.15
C ARG A 56 6.23 -6.93 -0.03
N THR A 57 5.06 -7.54 0.06
CA THR A 57 4.02 -7.37 -0.94
C THR A 57 3.45 -5.96 -0.83
N GLU A 58 3.49 -5.27 -1.95
CA GLU A 58 2.94 -3.93 -2.09
C GLU A 58 1.44 -4.02 -2.35
N ILE A 59 0.64 -3.26 -1.59
CA ILE A 59 -0.83 -3.33 -1.64
C ILE A 59 -1.37 -1.92 -1.91
N VAL A 60 -1.77 -1.69 -3.16
CA VAL A 60 -2.17 -0.38 -3.65
C VAL A 60 -3.67 -0.40 -3.95
N TYR A 61 -4.38 0.57 -3.39
CA TYR A 61 -5.78 0.80 -3.70
C TYR A 61 -5.93 2.18 -4.34
N ILE A 62 -6.37 2.19 -5.59
CA ILE A 62 -6.64 3.40 -6.34
C ILE A 62 -8.16 3.53 -6.46
N GLU A 63 -8.71 4.44 -5.66
CA GLU A 63 -10.13 4.78 -5.73
C GLU A 63 -10.45 5.54 -7.02
N LYS A 64 -11.64 5.31 -7.56
CA LYS A 64 -12.15 6.08 -8.69
C LYS A 64 -12.48 7.50 -8.24
N ARG A 65 -11.75 8.49 -8.76
CA ARG A 65 -11.93 9.93 -8.47
C ARG A 65 -12.03 10.73 -9.77
N GLU A 66 -12.71 11.87 -9.69
CA GLU A 66 -12.81 12.87 -10.77
C GLU A 66 -12.08 14.15 -10.32
N PRO A 67 -11.09 14.69 -11.07
CA PRO A 67 -10.51 14.14 -12.30
C PRO A 67 -9.67 12.88 -12.07
N GLN A 68 -9.67 12.00 -13.07
CA GLN A 68 -8.97 10.72 -13.01
C GLN A 68 -7.51 10.83 -13.49
N PHE A 69 -6.55 10.76 -12.55
CA PHE A 69 -5.11 10.72 -12.88
C PHE A 69 -4.53 9.31 -12.98
N HIS A 70 -5.08 8.37 -12.21
CA HIS A 70 -4.61 6.99 -12.16
C HIS A 70 -5.78 6.03 -12.39
N PHE A 71 -5.50 4.90 -13.07
CA PHE A 71 -6.53 3.92 -13.37
C PHE A 71 -6.99 3.20 -12.09
N PRO A 72 -8.30 3.14 -11.81
CA PRO A 72 -8.81 2.69 -10.54
C PRO A 72 -8.71 1.16 -10.43
N GLY A 73 -8.33 0.67 -9.25
CA GLY A 73 -8.10 -0.77 -9.07
C GLY A 73 -7.41 -1.11 -7.76
N VAL A 74 -7.31 -2.41 -7.51
CA VAL A 74 -6.46 -2.96 -6.45
C VAL A 74 -5.26 -3.61 -7.11
N TYR A 75 -4.05 -3.19 -6.76
CA TYR A 75 -2.81 -3.72 -7.33
C TYR A 75 -1.99 -4.36 -6.23
N LEU A 76 -1.61 -5.60 -6.45
CA LEU A 76 -0.76 -6.40 -5.59
C LEU A 76 0.52 -6.71 -6.34
N PHE A 77 1.65 -6.25 -5.82
CA PHE A 77 2.95 -6.57 -6.40
C PHE A 77 3.76 -7.40 -5.42
N SER A 78 4.17 -8.59 -5.86
CA SER A 78 5.00 -9.55 -5.12
C SER A 78 6.33 -9.87 -5.83
N SER A 79 6.48 -9.50 -7.11
CA SER A 79 7.72 -9.55 -7.91
C SER A 79 9.03 -9.09 -7.22
N PRO A 80 10.19 -9.63 -7.61
CA PRO A 80 11.50 -9.18 -7.11
C PRO A 80 11.89 -7.79 -7.68
N CYS A 81 13.03 -7.26 -7.21
CA CYS A 81 13.65 -6.01 -7.71
C CYS A 81 12.83 -4.72 -7.50
N ARG A 82 11.87 -4.71 -6.57
CA ARG A 82 11.16 -3.47 -6.15
C ARG A 82 11.94 -2.68 -5.10
N MET A 83 11.81 -1.36 -5.16
CA MET A 83 12.19 -0.48 -4.06
C MET A 83 11.14 -0.57 -2.96
N VAL A 84 11.58 -0.90 -1.74
CA VAL A 84 10.73 -0.95 -0.55
C VAL A 84 11.43 -0.25 0.60
N ARG A 85 10.65 0.40 1.47
CA ARG A 85 11.16 1.04 2.67
C ARG A 85 10.38 0.61 3.90
N LYS A 86 10.99 0.74 5.07
CA LYS A 86 10.38 0.39 6.36
C LYS A 86 9.58 1.59 6.88
N ILE A 87 8.38 1.32 7.40
CA ILE A 87 7.54 2.27 8.13
C ILE A 87 7.03 1.62 9.41
N LYS A 88 6.61 2.42 10.38
CA LYS A 88 5.99 1.92 11.61
C LYS A 88 4.47 2.00 11.45
N ASN A 89 3.79 0.87 11.61
CA ASN A 89 2.33 0.88 11.73
C ASN A 89 1.97 1.10 13.19
N ARG A 90 1.17 2.13 13.49
CA ARG A 90 0.76 2.43 14.87
C ARG A 90 -0.28 1.47 15.42
N LEU A 91 -1.09 0.86 14.57
CA LEU A 91 -2.16 -0.05 14.99
C LEU A 91 -1.60 -1.40 15.45
N SER A 92 -0.62 -1.93 14.72
CA SER A 92 0.03 -3.21 15.06
C SER A 92 1.32 -3.05 15.86
N LEU A 93 1.85 -1.83 15.97
CA LEU A 93 3.16 -1.51 16.57
C LEU A 93 4.35 -2.20 15.88
N GLU A 94 4.12 -2.79 14.72
CA GLU A 94 5.11 -3.53 13.94
C GLU A 94 5.71 -2.68 12.82
N LYS A 95 6.88 -3.11 12.33
CA LYS A 95 7.53 -2.52 11.17
C LYS A 95 6.95 -3.16 9.90
N GLU A 96 6.35 -2.34 9.05
CA GLU A 96 5.86 -2.76 7.74
C GLU A 96 6.79 -2.29 6.63
N TYR A 97 6.74 -3.00 5.50
CA TYR A 97 7.41 -2.58 4.27
C TYR A 97 6.37 -2.02 3.32
N ILE A 98 6.64 -0.82 2.80
CA ILE A 98 5.82 -0.16 1.80
C ILE A 98 6.63 0.01 0.50
N GLY A 99 5.96 -0.18 -0.64
CA GLY A 99 6.53 0.11 -1.95
C GLY A 99 6.30 1.55 -2.38
N THR A 100 6.91 1.94 -3.49
CA THR A 100 6.87 3.32 -3.99
C THR A 100 5.50 3.74 -4.50
N LEU A 101 4.73 2.83 -5.10
CA LEU A 101 3.38 3.12 -5.59
C LEU A 101 2.40 3.21 -4.43
N GLU A 102 2.49 2.30 -3.46
CA GLU A 102 1.65 2.31 -2.25
C GLU A 102 1.87 3.60 -1.44
N GLN A 103 3.11 4.09 -1.38
CA GLN A 103 3.45 5.33 -0.70
C GLN A 103 2.70 6.56 -1.25
N MET A 104 2.35 6.61 -2.54
CA MET A 104 1.60 7.75 -3.10
C MET A 104 0.16 7.85 -2.58
N PHE A 105 -0.41 6.74 -2.11
CA PHE A 105 -1.82 6.66 -1.68
C PHE A 105 -1.98 6.47 -0.18
N VAL A 106 -0.88 6.48 0.58
CA VAL A 106 -0.88 6.30 2.04
C VAL A 106 -0.38 7.57 2.70
N ASN A 107 -1.11 8.03 3.73
CA ASN A 107 -0.65 9.12 4.58
C ASN A 107 0.31 8.60 5.65
N ILE A 108 1.54 9.12 5.67
CA ILE A 108 2.62 8.70 6.56
C ILE A 108 3.09 9.93 7.30
N ALA A 109 2.92 9.93 8.62
CA ALA A 109 3.33 11.04 9.47
C ALA A 109 4.84 11.02 9.70
N ILE A 110 5.47 12.19 9.63
CA ILE A 110 6.90 12.34 9.93
C ILE A 110 7.12 12.40 11.44
N GLN A 111 6.23 13.11 12.15
CA GLN A 111 6.30 13.29 13.60
C GLN A 111 5.20 12.50 14.31
N GLU A 112 5.49 12.04 15.54
CA GLU A 112 4.53 11.25 16.31
C GLU A 112 3.27 12.04 16.76
N LYS A 113 3.22 13.36 16.57
CA LYS A 113 2.08 14.19 16.97
C LYS A 113 0.96 14.25 15.92
N GLU A 114 1.22 13.84 14.67
CA GLU A 114 0.23 13.88 13.59
C GLU A 114 -0.71 12.67 13.66
N ASN A 115 -2.00 12.85 13.36
CA ASN A 115 -3.00 11.76 13.36
C ASN A 115 -2.97 10.95 12.05
N SER A 116 -1.92 10.13 11.90
CA SER A 116 -1.79 9.17 10.78
C SER A 116 -1.68 7.73 11.30
N VAL A 117 -2.11 6.75 10.51
CA VAL A 117 -1.99 5.31 10.83
C VAL A 117 -0.54 4.85 10.78
N TYR A 118 0.22 5.39 9.84
CA TYR A 118 1.64 5.10 9.66
C TYR A 118 2.48 6.28 10.08
N THR A 119 3.65 5.98 10.65
CA THR A 119 4.67 6.97 10.99
C THR A 119 6.02 6.54 10.47
N GLU A 120 6.88 7.53 10.24
CA GLU A 120 8.29 7.26 10.04
C GLU A 120 8.95 6.66 11.28
N GLY A 121 9.93 5.79 11.06
CA GLY A 121 10.74 5.21 12.13
C GLY A 121 11.76 6.20 12.65
N LYS A 122 12.58 6.76 11.75
CA LYS A 122 13.51 7.86 12.02
C LYS A 122 13.44 8.86 10.87
N TYR A 123 13.52 10.15 11.17
CA TYR A 123 13.59 11.19 10.15
C TYR A 123 14.80 11.02 9.21
N THR A 124 15.92 10.52 9.72
CA THR A 124 17.15 10.31 8.93
C THR A 124 17.05 9.17 7.92
N ASP A 125 15.99 8.35 7.94
CA ASP A 125 15.83 7.22 7.01
C ASP A 125 15.55 7.68 5.56
N ILE A 126 15.23 8.96 5.35
CA ILE A 126 15.11 9.55 4.00
C ILE A 126 16.47 9.86 3.37
N LEU A 127 17.52 9.98 4.19
CA LEU A 127 18.84 10.39 3.75
C LEU A 127 19.68 9.19 3.29
N SER A 128 20.60 9.44 2.36
CA SER A 128 21.65 8.48 2.04
C SER A 128 22.64 8.35 3.20
N ILE A 129 23.46 7.30 3.19
CA ILE A 129 24.50 7.09 4.21
C ILE A 129 25.44 8.30 4.31
N ALA A 130 25.88 8.84 3.17
CA ALA A 130 26.78 9.99 3.15
C ALA A 130 26.10 11.26 3.72
N ALA A 131 24.83 11.49 3.35
CA ALA A 131 24.08 12.65 3.84
C ALA A 131 23.78 12.54 5.35
N ALA A 132 23.53 11.35 5.87
CA ALA A 132 23.27 11.11 7.29
C ALA A 132 24.50 11.33 8.20
N LEU A 133 25.71 11.38 7.63
CA LEU A 133 26.95 11.65 8.35
C LEU A 133 27.29 13.14 8.44
N ILE A 134 26.58 14.00 7.70
CA ILE A 134 26.78 15.45 7.76
C ILE A 134 26.24 15.93 9.12
N PRO A 135 27.11 16.42 10.03
CA PRO A 135 26.64 16.89 11.32
C PRO A 135 25.74 18.12 11.13
N PHE A 136 24.59 18.13 11.82
CA PHE A 136 23.65 19.25 11.81
C PHE A 136 23.25 19.71 10.39
N SER A 137 23.01 18.76 9.48
CA SER A 137 22.72 19.03 8.07
C SER A 137 21.56 20.00 7.83
N GLU A 138 20.61 20.09 8.76
CA GLU A 138 19.48 21.02 8.70
C GLU A 138 19.88 22.50 8.78
N TYR A 139 21.09 22.79 9.26
CA TYR A 139 21.63 24.15 9.40
C TYR A 139 22.59 24.52 8.26
N ASN A 140 22.83 23.61 7.32
CA ASN A 140 23.67 23.87 6.15
C ASN A 140 22.79 24.33 4.97
N PRO A 141 23.24 25.34 4.22
CA PRO A 141 22.52 25.86 3.05
C PRO A 141 22.49 24.87 1.88
#